data_AF-A0A935K911-F1
#
_entry.id   AF-A0A935K911-F1
#
_cell.length_a   1.000
_cell.length_b   1.000
_cell.length_c   1.000
_cell.angle_alpha   90.00
_cell.angle_beta   90.00
_cell.angle_gamma   90.00
#
_symmetry.space_group_name_H-M   'P 1'
#
loop_
_entity.id
_entity.type
_entity.pdbx_description
1 polymer ?
#
loop_
_entity_poly.entity_id
_entity_poly.type
_entity_poly.pdbx_seq_one_letter_code
_entity_poly.pdbx_strand_id
1 'polypeptide(L)'
;MALKPEDDSGIAKSLRDVAPYLGLGLQLAVTIVAFVLIGSWLDKKFSQNYIFTLIAGLFGIGIALYNLIRTVTYLEKRSKLKNEKK
;
A
#
# COMPACT_ATOMS: atom_id res chain seq x y z
N MET A 1 2.13 46.03 2.04
CA MET A 1 2.75 44.76 1.60
C MET A 1 1.63 43.78 1.35
N ALA A 2 1.34 43.48 0.08
CA ALA A 2 0.36 42.46 -0.26
C ALA A 2 1.00 41.09 0.02
N LEU A 3 0.41 40.31 0.93
CA LEU A 3 0.78 38.92 1.15
C LEU A 3 0.44 38.15 -0.12
N LYS A 4 1.45 37.89 -0.95
CA LYS A 4 1.34 37.01 -2.12
C LYS A 4 1.01 35.62 -1.58
N PRO A 5 -0.10 34.99 -2.00
CA PRO A 5 -0.45 33.67 -1.51
C PRO A 5 0.71 32.73 -1.82
N GLU A 6 1.29 32.14 -0.78
CA GLU A 6 2.33 31.14 -0.92
C GLU A 6 1.78 29.93 -1.68
N ASP A 7 2.67 29.31 -2.43
CA ASP A 7 2.45 28.37 -3.52
C ASP A 7 1.79 27.04 -3.08
N ASP A 8 0.49 27.06 -2.79
CA ASP A 8 -0.33 25.85 -2.57
C ASP A 8 -0.30 24.90 -3.80
N SER A 9 -0.02 25.43 -4.99
CA SER A 9 0.08 24.63 -6.23
C SER A 9 1.26 23.66 -6.22
N GLY A 10 2.42 24.04 -5.65
CA GLY A 10 3.58 23.17 -5.55
C GLY A 10 3.30 21.93 -4.70
N ILE A 11 2.76 22.13 -3.50
CA ILE A 11 2.45 21.05 -2.56
C ILE A 11 1.33 20.16 -3.11
N ALA A 12 0.26 20.74 -3.66
CA ALA A 12 -0.84 19.96 -4.24
C ALA A 12 -0.38 19.09 -5.42
N LYS A 13 0.56 19.58 -6.23
CA LYS A 13 1.12 18.85 -7.36
C LYS A 13 2.00 17.69 -6.88
N SER A 14 2.89 17.93 -5.91
CA SER A 14 3.69 16.89 -5.29
C SER A 14 2.83 15.81 -4.60
N LEU A 15 1.77 16.21 -3.89
CA LEU A 15 0.80 15.28 -3.32
C LEU A 15 0.15 14.41 -4.39
N ARG A 16 -0.23 15.01 -5.52
CA ARG A 16 -0.86 14.27 -6.63
C ARG A 16 0.08 13.28 -7.31
N ASP A 17 1.38 13.59 -7.37
CA ASP A 17 2.40 12.70 -7.91
C ASP A 17 2.70 11.52 -6.97
N VAL A 18 2.66 11.73 -5.65
CA VAL A 18 2.93 10.66 -4.66
C VAL A 18 1.69 9.89 -4.19
N ALA A 19 0.49 10.46 -4.33
CA ALA A 19 -0.77 9.86 -3.88
C ALA A 19 -0.99 8.41 -4.34
N PRO A 20 -0.65 8.01 -5.58
CA PRO A 20 -0.76 6.62 -6.00
C PRO A 20 0.09 5.67 -5.14
N TYR A 21 1.31 6.08 -4.78
CA TYR A 21 2.23 5.27 -3.96
C TYR A 21 1.76 5.17 -2.51
N LEU A 22 1.16 6.23 -1.96
CA LEU A 22 0.54 6.20 -0.64
C LEU A 22 -0.63 5.19 -0.60
N GLY A 23 -1.48 5.18 -1.64
CA GLY A 23 -2.56 4.21 -1.77
C GLY A 23 -2.05 2.76 -1.82
N LEU A 24 -0.94 2.51 -2.51
CA LEU A 24 -0.29 1.20 -2.54
C LEU A 24 0.27 0.78 -1.17
N GLY A 25 0.93 1.70 -0.47
CA GLY A 25 1.44 1.45 0.88
C GLY A 25 0.31 1.12 1.86
N LEU A 26 -0.81 1.84 1.77
CA LEU A 26 -1.99 1.55 2.57
C LEU A 26 -2.58 0.17 2.24
N GLN A 27 -2.70 -0.18 0.96
CA GLN A 27 -3.19 -1.51 0.56
C GLN A 27 -2.31 -2.64 1.09
N LEU A 28 -0.98 -2.47 1.07
CA LEU A 28 -0.03 -3.40 1.66
C LEU A 28 -0.25 -3.54 3.19
N ALA A 29 -0.34 -2.42 3.90
CA ALA A 29 -0.58 -2.42 5.34
C ALA A 29 -1.90 -3.11 5.71
N VAL A 30 -2.99 -2.81 4.99
CA VAL A 30 -4.30 -3.44 5.18
C VAL A 30 -4.22 -4.95 4.97
N THR A 31 -3.50 -5.40 3.94
CA THR A 31 -3.34 -6.83 3.65
C THR A 31 -2.61 -7.54 4.81
N ILE A 32 -1.47 -7.00 5.25
CA ILE A 32 -0.68 -7.60 6.33
C ILE A 32 -1.49 -7.64 7.63
N VAL A 33 -2.14 -6.53 8.00
CA VAL A 33 -2.99 -6.47 9.20
C VAL A 33 -4.13 -7.47 9.13
N ALA A 34 -4.79 -7.62 7.97
CA ALA A 34 -5.85 -8.61 7.81
C ALA A 34 -5.35 -10.04 8.07
N PHE A 35 -4.19 -10.41 7.52
CA PHE A 35 -3.59 -11.73 7.75
C PHE A 35 -3.18 -11.95 9.22
N VAL A 36 -2.60 -10.95 9.87
CA VAL A 36 -2.24 -11.01 11.30
C VAL A 36 -3.49 -11.17 12.16
N LEU A 37 -4.57 -10.43 11.87
CA LEU A 37 -5.83 -10.55 12.60
C LEU A 37 -6.44 -11.94 12.43
N ILE A 38 -6.47 -12.46 11.21
CA ILE A 38 -6.94 -13.83 10.91
C ILE A 38 -6.11 -14.86 11.68
N GLY A 39 -4.78 -14.73 11.64
CA GLY A 39 -3.87 -15.63 12.36
C GLY A 39 -4.09 -15.58 13.87
N SER A 40 -4.26 -14.39 14.45
CA SER A 40 -4.48 -14.20 15.88
C SER A 40 -5.82 -14.76 16.36
N TRP A 41 -6.84 -14.69 15.50
CA TRP A 41 -8.14 -15.29 15.76
C TRP A 41 -8.05 -16.81 15.73
N LEU A 42 -7.26 -17.36 14.80
CA LEU A 42 -7.01 -18.79 14.69
C LEU A 42 -6.22 -19.31 15.90
N ASP A 43 -5.17 -18.60 16.32
CA ASP A 43 -4.40 -18.94 17.53
C ASP A 43 -5.27 -19.01 18.77
N LYS A 44 -6.19 -18.04 18.97
CA LYS A 44 -7.15 -18.08 20.08
C LYS A 44 -8.10 -19.27 20.00
N LYS A 45 -8.53 -19.66 18.79
CA LYS A 45 -9.47 -20.78 18.59
C LYS A 45 -8.83 -22.15 18.82
N PHE A 46 -7.53 -22.28 18.57
CA PHE A 46 -6.78 -23.53 18.75
C PHE A 46 -5.90 -23.54 20.00
N SER A 47 -6.01 -22.53 20.87
CA SER A 47 -5.18 -22.34 22.07
C SER A 47 -3.67 -22.43 21.78
N GLN A 48 -3.24 -21.86 20.65
CA GLN A 48 -1.84 -21.83 20.23
C GLN A 48 -1.15 -20.51 20.56
N ASN A 49 0.12 -20.59 20.91
CA ASN A 49 0.95 -19.45 21.31
C ASN A 49 1.53 -18.73 20.09
N TYR A 50 0.68 -18.20 19.21
CA TYR A 50 1.06 -17.36 18.04
C TYR A 50 1.57 -18.08 16.78
N ILE A 51 1.49 -19.41 16.72
CA ILE A 51 2.00 -20.18 15.58
C ILE A 51 1.24 -19.81 14.29
N PHE A 52 -0.09 -19.72 14.35
CA PHE A 52 -0.90 -19.37 13.19
C PHE A 52 -0.71 -17.91 12.78
N THR A 53 -0.56 -16.99 13.73
CA THR A 53 -0.22 -15.58 13.46
C THR A 53 1.12 -15.46 12.75
N LEU A 54 2.14 -16.22 13.16
CA LEU A 54 3.45 -16.19 12.54
C LEU A 54 3.39 -16.67 11.08
N ILE A 55 2.74 -17.81 10.84
CA ILE A 55 2.59 -18.39 9.50
C ILE A 55 1.72 -17.49 8.61
N ALA A 56 0.56 -17.05 9.13
CA ALA A 56 -0.33 -16.15 8.40
C ALA A 56 0.33 -14.80 8.11
N GLY A 57 1.12 -14.26 9.04
CA GLY A 57 1.89 -13.04 8.86
C GLY A 57 2.96 -13.17 7.77
N LEU A 58 3.74 -14.26 7.78
CA LEU A 58 4.71 -14.57 6.72
C LEU A 58 4.05 -14.67 5.35
N PHE A 59 2.93 -15.41 5.26
CA PHE A 59 2.14 -15.49 4.03
C PHE A 59 1.56 -14.13 3.62
N GLY A 60 1.02 -13.37 4.57
CA GLY A 60 0.44 -12.06 4.34
C GLY A 60 1.46 -11.07 3.80
N ILE A 61 2.68 -11.08 4.34
CA ILE A 61 3.80 -10.27 3.83
C ILE A 61 4.17 -10.72 2.41
N GLY A 62 4.33 -12.02 2.17
CA GLY A 62 4.66 -12.55 0.84
C GLY A 62 3.63 -12.16 -0.22
N ILE A 63 2.34 -12.32 0.09
CA ILE A 63 1.22 -11.95 -0.79
C ILE A 63 1.17 -10.44 -0.99
N ALA A 64 1.33 -9.65 0.08
CA ALA A 64 1.30 -8.19 -0.01
C ALA A 64 2.43 -7.64 -0.88
N LEU A 65 3.65 -8.18 -0.75
CA LEU A 65 4.80 -7.80 -1.58
C LEU A 65 4.60 -8.20 -3.04
N TYR A 66 4.11 -9.42 -3.31
CA TYR A 66 3.79 -9.84 -4.67
C TYR A 66 2.77 -8.91 -5.32
N ASN A 67 1.70 -8.57 -4.60
CA ASN A 67 0.67 -7.65 -5.07
C ASN A 67 1.23 -6.24 -5.29
N LEU A 68 2.10 -5.74 -4.40
CA LEU A 68 2.76 -4.45 -4.55
C LEU A 68 3.57 -4.38 -5.84
N ILE A 69 4.48 -5.34 -6.05
CA ILE A 69 5.36 -5.38 -7.23
C ILE A 69 4.52 -5.44 -8.52
N ARG A 70 3.48 -6.30 -8.53
CA ARG A 70 2.56 -6.43 -9.66
C ARG A 70 1.84 -5.11 -9.95
N THR A 71 1.37 -4.42 -8.90
CA THR A 71 0.60 -3.18 -9.06
C THR A 71 1.48 -2.02 -9.49
N VAL A 72 2.69 -1.89 -8.93
CA VAL A 72 3.68 -0.88 -9.34
C VAL A 72 4.04 -1.06 -10.81
N THR A 73 4.34 -2.30 -11.24
CA THR A 73 4.65 -2.61 -12.63
C THR A 73 3.50 -2.24 -13.57
N TYR A 74 2.26 -2.54 -13.15
CA TYR A 74 1.06 -2.18 -13.90
C TYR A 74 0.86 -0.66 -14.02
N LEU A 75 1.04 0.08 -12.91
CA LEU A 75 0.93 1.54 -12.87
C LEU A 75 1.97 2.22 -13.75
N GLU A 76 3.22 1.74 -13.73
CA GLU A 76 4.29 2.25 -14.59
C GLU A 76 3.92 2.09 -16.08
N LYS A 77 3.45 0.90 -16.48
CA LYS A 77 3.02 0.64 -17.86
C LYS A 77 1.87 1.56 -18.27
N ARG A 78 0.89 1.78 -17.39
CA ARG A 78 -0.24 2.70 -17.65
C ARG A 78 0.21 4.16 -17.78
N SER A 79 1.17 4.59 -16.96
CA SER A 79 1.74 5.94 -17.02
C SER A 79 2.43 6.20 -18.36
N LYS A 80 3.25 5.26 -18.85
CA LYS A 80 3.92 5.35 -20.16
C LYS A 80 2.93 5.47 -21.32
N LEU A 81 1.90 4.62 -21.35
CA LEU A 81 0.87 4.64 -22.40
C LEU A 81 0.06 5.95 -22.43
N LYS A 82 -0.14 6.59 -21.27
CA LYS A 82 -0.84 7.88 -21.19
C LYS A 82 0.01 9.04 -21.72
N ASN A 83 1.33 8.97 -21.55
CA ASN A 83 2.25 10.00 -22.03
C ASN A 83 2.51 9.89 -23.55
N GLU A 84 2.48 8.69 -24.14
CA GLU A 84 2.61 8.53 -25.61
C GLU A 84 1.38 8.99 -26.41
N LYS A 85 0.20 9.00 -25.79
CA LYS A 85 -1.06 9.42 -26.45
C LYS A 85 -1.37 10.91 -26.31
N LYS A 86 -0.52 11.68 -25.62
CA LYS A 86 -0.70 13.11 -25.35
C LYS A 86 0.33 13.90 -26.14
#